data_AF-A0A972M9V4-F1
#
_entry.id   AF-A0A972M9V4-F1
#
_cell.length_a   1.000
_cell.length_b   1.000
_cell.length_c   1.000
_cell.angle_alpha   90.00
_cell.angle_beta   90.00
_cell.angle_gamma   90.00
#
_symmetry.space_group_name_H-M   'P 1'
#
loop_
_entity.id
_entity.type
_entity.pdbx_description
1 polymer ?
#
loop_
_entity_poly.entity_id
_entity_poly.type
_entity_poly.pdbx_seq_one_letter_code
_entity_poly.pdbx_strand_id
1 'polypeptide(L)'
;MNVSSIVIQCNPNHYDRVKKWCEESGICEYHFGDKEKGKMIITIEGADVSEEIAKLKQIQAAPFVISAEMMMTYQEDMLDEEIKRLE
;
A
#
# COMPACT_ATOMS: atom_id res chain seq x y z
N MET A 1 -0.14 -10.68 12.00
CA MET A 1 0.49 -9.42 11.55
C MET A 1 0.48 -9.49 10.05
N ASN A 2 -0.33 -8.65 9.43
CA ASN A 2 -0.56 -8.65 8.00
C ASN A 2 0.24 -7.52 7.36
N VAL A 3 0.78 -7.79 6.18
CA VAL A 3 1.46 -6.78 5.36
C VAL A 3 0.74 -6.69 4.03
N SER A 4 0.18 -5.52 3.74
CA SER A 4 -0.55 -5.27 2.50
C SER A 4 0.19 -4.26 1.63
N SER A 5 0.32 -4.56 0.35
CA SER A 5 0.87 -3.63 -0.64
C SER A 5 -0.23 -2.69 -1.16
N ILE A 6 0.02 -1.39 -1.14
CA ILE A 6 -0.90 -0.36 -1.63
C ILE A 6 -0.25 0.36 -2.79
N VAL A 7 -0.99 0.52 -3.89
CA VAL A 7 -0.62 1.34 -5.03
C VAL A 7 -1.28 2.71 -4.86
N ILE A 8 -0.47 3.75 -4.69
CA ILE A 8 -0.92 5.14 -4.69
C ILE A 8 -0.78 5.70 -6.10
N GLN A 9 -1.84 6.35 -6.58
CA GLN A 9 -1.81 7.23 -7.73
C GLN A 9 -1.84 8.68 -7.25
N CYS A 10 -0.91 9.49 -7.76
CA CYS A 10 -0.81 10.92 -7.54
C CYS A 10 -0.51 11.63 -8.85
N ASN A 11 -0.49 12.96 -8.82
CA ASN A 11 0.02 13.75 -9.95
C ASN A 11 1.57 13.69 -9.96
N PRO A 12 2.22 13.42 -11.11
CA PRO A 12 3.69 13.47 -11.25
C PRO A 12 4.35 14.71 -10.62
N ASN A 13 3.71 15.88 -10.74
CA ASN A 13 4.19 17.15 -10.18
C ASN A 13 4.21 17.19 -8.64
N HIS A 14 3.52 16.24 -7.99
CA HIS A 14 3.41 16.14 -6.55
C HIS A 14 4.00 14.83 -6.00
N TYR A 15 4.63 14.02 -6.85
CA TYR A 15 5.22 12.73 -6.47
C TYR A 15 6.16 12.85 -5.27
N ASP A 16 7.12 13.79 -5.31
CA ASP A 16 8.09 13.95 -4.22
C ASP A 16 7.43 14.39 -2.91
N ARG A 17 6.30 15.13 -2.99
CA ARG A 17 5.55 15.54 -1.80
C ARG A 17 4.82 14.36 -1.17
N VAL A 18 4.18 13.53 -1.99
CA VAL A 18 3.47 12.34 -1.52
C VAL A 18 4.46 11.32 -0.97
N LYS A 19 5.59 11.11 -1.65
CA LYS A 19 6.68 10.25 -1.16
C LYS A 19 7.17 10.72 0.22
N LYS A 20 7.48 12.02 0.35
CA LYS A 20 7.93 12.60 1.61
C LYS A 20 6.87 12.46 2.72
N TRP A 21 5.60 12.66 2.39
CA TRP A 21 4.50 12.42 3.33
C TRP A 21 4.47 10.96 3.79
N CYS A 22 4.64 9.99 2.89
CA CYS A 22 4.70 8.58 3.25
C CYS A 22 5.85 8.30 4.24
N GLU A 23 7.06 8.76 3.92
CA GLU A 23 8.27 8.59 4.75
C GLU A 23 8.14 9.27 6.13
N GLU A 24 7.48 10.43 6.22
CA GLU A 24 7.31 11.19 7.47
C GLU A 24 6.07 10.75 8.28
N SER A 25 5.09 10.10 7.66
CA SER A 25 3.83 9.73 8.30
C SER A 25 3.99 8.63 9.36
N GLY A 26 4.94 7.72 9.18
CA GLY A 26 5.06 6.49 9.96
C GLY A 26 3.89 5.51 9.78
N ILE A 27 2.99 5.76 8.83
CA ILE A 27 1.80 4.94 8.57
C ILE A 27 2.12 3.83 7.56
N CYS A 28 2.97 4.14 6.58
CA CYS A 28 3.34 3.26 5.49
C CYS A 28 4.83 3.32 5.17
N GLU A 29 5.34 2.28 4.52
CA GLU A 29 6.71 2.22 4.03
C GLU A 29 6.70 2.36 2.51
N TYR A 30 7.50 3.29 1.97
CA TYR A 30 7.66 3.48 0.53
C TYR A 30 8.68 2.49 -0.03
N HIS A 31 8.32 1.78 -1.11
CA HIS A 31 9.21 0.84 -1.79
C HIS A 31 9.73 1.40 -3.10
N PHE A 32 8.84 1.55 -4.08
CA PHE A 32 9.22 2.00 -5.43
C PHE A 32 8.05 2.65 -6.14
N GLY A 33 8.33 3.44 -7.16
CA GLY A 33 7.29 4.08 -7.95
C GLY A 33 7.82 4.70 -9.22
N ASP A 34 6.89 4.99 -10.13
CA ASP A 34 7.11 5.63 -11.41
C ASP A 34 6.66 7.10 -11.29
N LYS A 35 7.64 8.01 -11.22
CA LYS A 35 7.41 9.44 -11.09
C LYS A 35 6.73 10.03 -12.32
N GLU A 36 7.02 9.53 -13.52
CA GLU A 36 6.43 10.01 -14.77
C GLU A 36 4.94 9.65 -14.84
N LYS A 37 4.56 8.48 -14.33
CA LYS A 37 3.16 8.04 -14.23
C LYS A 37 2.47 8.47 -12.94
N GLY A 38 3.21 9.02 -11.97
CA GLY A 38 2.69 9.40 -10.66
C GLY A 38 2.21 8.21 -9.83
N LYS A 39 2.76 7.02 -10.06
CA LYS A 39 2.39 5.79 -9.35
C LYS A 39 3.45 5.44 -8.33
N MET A 40 3.06 5.07 -7.12
CA MET A 40 3.99 4.55 -6.12
C MET A 40 3.41 3.36 -5.37
N ILE A 41 4.29 2.47 -4.97
CA ILE A 41 3.99 1.26 -4.21
C ILE A 41 4.55 1.46 -2.82
N ILE A 42 3.65 1.30 -1.86
CA ILE A 42 3.94 1.36 -0.44
C ILE A 42 3.45 0.06 0.20
N THR A 43 3.91 -0.24 1.40
CA THR A 43 3.33 -1.28 2.25
C THR A 43 2.77 -0.68 3.53
N ILE A 44 1.73 -1.31 4.05
CA ILE A 44 1.21 -1.04 5.38
C ILE A 44 1.24 -2.32 6.20
N GLU A 45 1.59 -2.19 7.47
CA GLU A 45 1.55 -3.28 8.43
C GLU A 45 0.37 -3.08 9.39
N GLY A 46 -0.34 -4.14 9.74
CA GLY A 46 -1.41 -4.09 10.73
C GLY A 46 -1.49 -5.38 11.54
N ALA A 47 -2.01 -5.28 12.77
CA ALA A 47 -2.31 -6.46 13.57
C ALA A 47 -3.46 -7.27 12.93
N ASP A 48 -4.46 -6.56 12.42
CA ASP A 48 -5.69 -7.09 11.82
C ASP A 48 -6.12 -6.26 10.60
N VAL A 49 -6.99 -6.83 9.78
CA VAL A 49 -7.56 -6.19 8.57
C VAL A 49 -8.18 -4.82 8.87
N SER A 50 -8.74 -4.64 10.06
CA SER A 50 -9.34 -3.36 10.46
C SER A 50 -8.32 -2.24 10.62
N GLU A 51 -7.12 -2.54 11.13
CA GLU A 51 -6.03 -1.56 11.21
C GLU A 51 -5.50 -1.20 9.82
N GLU A 52 -5.37 -2.20 8.94
CA GLU A 52 -4.95 -1.98 7.56
C GLU A 52 -5.94 -1.08 6.80
N ILE A 53 -7.25 -1.31 6.98
CA ILE A 53 -8.29 -0.45 6.39
C ILE A 53 -8.23 0.97 6.96
N ALA A 54 -7.97 1.13 8.26
CA ALA A 54 -7.84 2.44 8.88
C ALA A 54 -6.65 3.23 8.31
N LYS A 55 -5.49 2.57 8.19
CA LYS A 55 -4.28 3.15 7.57
C LYS A 55 -4.52 3.48 6.09
N LEU A 56 -5.17 2.59 5.34
CA LEU A 56 -5.54 2.83 3.94
C LEU A 56 -6.41 4.08 3.81
N LYS A 57 -7.42 4.26 4.66
CA LYS A 57 -8.25 5.47 4.64
C LYS A 57 -7.46 6.74 4.93
N GLN A 58 -6.47 6.69 5.82
CA GLN A 58 -5.60 7.84 6.08
C GLN A 58 -4.74 8.18 4.86
N ILE A 59 -4.21 7.17 4.16
CA ILE A 59 -3.46 7.34 2.91
C ILE A 59 -4.34 7.92 1.82
N GLN A 60 -5.58 7.45 1.68
CA GLN A 60 -6.55 7.99 0.71
C GLN A 60 -6.91 9.45 1.00
N ALA A 61 -6.91 9.86 2.28
CA ALA A 61 -7.15 11.24 2.69
C ALA A 61 -5.91 12.13 2.64
N ALA A 62 -4.74 11.58 2.28
CA ALA A 62 -3.48 12.31 2.27
C ALA A 62 -3.45 13.37 1.15
N PRO A 63 -2.75 14.50 1.35
CA PRO A 63 -2.69 15.56 0.36
C PRO A 63 -2.02 15.09 -0.94
N PHE A 64 -2.60 15.49 -2.07
CA PHE A 64 -2.14 15.16 -3.43
C PHE A 64 -2.26 13.68 -3.85
N VAL A 65 -2.82 12.81 -3.00
CA VAL A 65 -3.23 11.46 -3.37
C VAL A 65 -4.54 11.53 -4.17
N ILE A 66 -4.56 10.88 -5.33
CA ILE A 66 -5.74 10.78 -6.20
C ILE A 66 -6.49 9.50 -5.88
N SER A 67 -5.76 8.39 -5.76
CA SER A 67 -6.30 7.11 -5.31
C SER A 67 -5.22 6.32 -4.58
N ALA A 68 -5.65 5.45 -3.68
CA ALA A 68 -4.79 4.43 -3.08
C ALA A 68 -5.56 3.12 -3.07
N GLU A 69 -5.05 2.13 -3.79
CA GLU A 69 -5.68 0.83 -3.98
C GLU A 69 -4.82 -0.26 -3.34
N MET A 70 -5.44 -1.01 -2.44
CA MET A 70 -4.82 -2.18 -1.82
C MET A 70 -4.72 -3.29 -2.87
N MET A 71 -3.51 -3.65 -3.28
CA MET A 71 -3.27 -4.88 -3.99
C MET A 71 -3.05 -5.98 -2.96
N MET A 72 -4.04 -6.86 -2.84
CA MET A 72 -3.95 -8.09 -2.04
C MET A 72 -2.62 -8.78 -2.34
N THR A 73 -1.70 -8.73 -1.38
CA THR A 73 -0.44 -9.46 -1.45
C THR A 73 -0.69 -10.79 -0.75
N TYR A 74 -0.29 -11.87 -1.41
CA TYR A 74 -0.53 -13.26 -1.05
C TYR A 74 -0.52 -13.49 0.47
N GLN A 75 -1.67 -13.93 1.00
CA GLN A 75 -1.73 -14.61 2.29
C GLN A 75 -0.92 -15.89 2.15
N GLU A 76 0.19 -16.05 2.90
CA GLU A 76 0.95 -17.31 2.94
C GLU A 76 0.01 -18.51 3.17
N ASP A 77 -1.03 -18.34 3.98
CA ASP A 77 -2.04 -19.36 4.25
C ASP A 77 -2.85 -19.84 3.01
N MET A 78 -3.07 -18.97 2.01
CA MET A 78 -3.79 -19.36 0.79
C MET A 78 -2.93 -20.15 -0.20
N LEU A 79 -1.60 -19.98 -0.16
CA LEU A 79 -0.70 -20.73 -1.03
C LEU A 79 -0.56 -22.18 -0.55
N ASP A 80 -0.44 -22.39 0.76
CA ASP A 80 -0.36 -23.71 1.38
C ASP A 80 -1.65 -24.53 1.20
N GLU A 81 -2.83 -23.88 1.31
CA GLU A 81 -4.11 -24.56 1.06
C GLU A 81 -4.28 -24.98 -0.41
N GLU A 82 -3.88 -24.13 -1.36
CA GLU A 82 -4.03 -24.45 -2.79
C GLU A 82 -3.00 -25.48 -3.27
N ILE A 83 -1.79 -25.50 -2.69
CA ILE A 83 -0.80 -26.58 -2.90
C ILE A 83 -1.34 -27.92 -2.38
N LYS A 84 -1.96 -27.95 -1.19
CA LYS A 84 -2.58 -29.16 -0.63
C LYS A 84 -3.74 -29.73 -1.44
N ARG A 85 -4.44 -28.91 -2.24
CA ARG A 85 -5.54 -29.37 -3.10
C ARG A 85 -5.07 -29.99 -4.41
N LEU A 86 -3.79 -29.82 -4.75
CA LEU A 86 -3.16 -30.38 -5.95
C LEU A 86 -2.38 -31.68 -5.66
N GLU A 87 -2.26 -32.09 -4.39
CA GLU A 87 -1.77 -33.40 -3.95
C GLU A 87 -2.87 -34.47 -3.85
#